data_AF-A0A2E6C171-F1
#
_entry.id   AF-A0A2E6C171-F1
#
_cell.length_a   1.000
_cell.length_b   1.000
_cell.length_c   1.000
_cell.angle_alpha   90.00
_cell.angle_beta   90.00
_cell.angle_gamma   90.00
#
_symmetry.space_group_name_H-M   'P 1'
#
loop_
_entity.id
_entity.type
_entity.pdbx_description
1 polymer ?
#
loop_
_entity_poly.entity_id
_entity_poly.type
_entity_poly.pdbx_seq_one_letter_code
_entity_poly.pdbx_strand_id
1 'polypeptide(L)'
;MVDSPNIAHFFVTALQQRCSVVTNPETGETVIIDGGGDSSRIIEWIDSGLGEPDHEIGSYLGERKVVALINTHAHFDHSGHIPYLKEHYSLDWWLHKDDFFLQSLAQQSGRRWGFSLPEPAVAENTWEHGDVHTFGGMEFEILHTPGHTLGGCCLRLIVNDGPDHLFAGDTLFQGSIGRTDLPNSGGDLDLLLRMIRERLWPLDGETIVHPGHGPLTTIGHEKQTNPFLNDGYRGRGAWL
;
A
#
# COMPACT_ATOMS: atom_id res chain seq x y z
N MET A 1 3.71 -8.80 16.09
CA MET A 1 5.04 -8.42 15.57
C MET A 1 5.67 -9.63 14.89
N VAL A 2 6.65 -9.44 14.00
CA VAL A 2 7.33 -10.53 13.25
C VAL A 2 8.84 -10.33 13.25
N ASP A 3 9.60 -11.43 13.20
CA ASP A 3 11.06 -11.42 13.09
C ASP A 3 11.46 -11.57 11.61
N SER A 4 12.31 -10.69 11.10
CA SER A 4 12.93 -10.77 9.76
C SER A 4 11.95 -11.15 8.63
N PRO A 5 10.83 -10.41 8.42
CA PRO A 5 9.84 -10.77 7.43
C PRO A 5 10.43 -10.81 6.01
N ASN A 6 9.92 -11.71 5.17
CA ASN A 6 10.22 -11.69 3.74
C ASN A 6 9.25 -10.73 3.05
N ILE A 7 9.76 -9.73 2.34
CA ILE A 7 8.94 -8.75 1.63
C ILE A 7 9.36 -8.76 0.17
N ALA A 8 8.51 -9.32 -0.67
CA ALA A 8 8.66 -9.34 -2.12
C ALA A 8 7.85 -8.22 -2.76
N HIS A 9 8.41 -7.60 -3.79
CA HIS A 9 7.77 -6.53 -4.55
C HIS A 9 7.59 -6.93 -6.00
N PHE A 10 6.40 -6.66 -6.52
CA PHE A 10 6.07 -6.79 -7.92
C PHE A 10 5.67 -5.42 -8.45
N PHE A 11 6.40 -4.92 -9.45
CA PHE A 11 5.98 -3.75 -10.20
C PHE A 11 5.00 -4.20 -11.27
N VAL A 12 3.74 -3.86 -11.03
CA VAL A 12 2.61 -4.32 -11.83
C VAL A 12 1.99 -3.20 -12.64
N THR A 13 1.27 -3.60 -13.68
CA THR A 13 0.64 -2.70 -14.66
C THR A 13 1.65 -1.86 -15.45
N ALA A 14 1.17 -1.14 -16.46
CA ALA A 14 2.02 -0.18 -17.18
C ALA A 14 2.36 1.07 -16.34
N LEU A 15 1.77 1.24 -15.15
CA LEU A 15 2.03 2.37 -14.24
C LEU A 15 3.13 2.09 -13.22
N GLN A 16 3.73 0.89 -13.25
CA GLN A 16 4.78 0.48 -12.30
C GLN A 16 4.34 0.65 -10.84
N GLN A 17 3.09 0.28 -10.57
CA GLN A 17 2.54 0.24 -9.23
C GLN A 17 3.20 -0.92 -8.47
N ARG A 18 3.51 -0.74 -7.18
CA ARG A 18 4.12 -1.76 -6.35
C ARG A 18 3.07 -2.54 -5.56
N CYS A 19 2.83 -3.77 -6.00
CA CYS A 19 2.22 -4.79 -5.14
C CYS A 19 3.29 -5.35 -4.20
N SER A 20 3.00 -5.42 -2.90
CA SER A 20 3.89 -6.02 -1.91
C SER A 20 3.33 -7.33 -1.38
N VAL A 21 4.15 -8.38 -1.34
CA VAL A 21 3.81 -9.68 -0.76
C VAL A 21 4.69 -9.89 0.46
N VAL A 22 4.08 -9.91 1.63
CA VAL A 22 4.76 -10.01 2.93
C VAL A 22 4.54 -11.39 3.51
N THR A 23 5.60 -12.13 3.77
CA THR A 23 5.54 -13.48 4.32
C THR A 23 6.20 -13.52 5.69
N ASN A 24 5.48 -14.08 6.67
CA ASN A 24 6.05 -14.48 7.94
C ASN A 24 6.94 -15.73 7.72
N PRO A 25 8.27 -15.64 7.89
CA PRO A 25 9.17 -16.74 7.60
C PRO A 25 9.02 -17.93 8.54
N GLU A 26 8.42 -17.75 9.72
CA GLU A 26 8.19 -18.82 10.69
C GLU A 26 7.03 -19.74 10.30
N THR A 27 6.00 -19.18 9.66
CA THR A 27 4.73 -19.89 9.39
C THR A 27 4.42 -20.04 7.91
N GLY A 28 5.06 -19.27 7.03
CA GLY A 28 4.72 -19.15 5.61
C GLY A 28 3.44 -18.35 5.35
N GLU A 29 2.78 -17.84 6.39
CA GLU A 29 1.58 -17.03 6.24
C GLU A 29 1.92 -15.71 5.56
N THR A 30 1.13 -15.37 4.54
CA THR A 30 1.46 -14.37 3.54
C THR A 30 0.32 -13.38 3.35
N VAL A 31 0.66 -12.10 3.24
CA VAL A 31 -0.27 -10.99 3.05
C VAL A 31 0.06 -10.31 1.74
N ILE A 32 -0.95 -10.08 0.90
CA ILE A 32 -0.81 -9.29 -0.33
C ILE A 32 -1.34 -7.89 -0.07
N ILE A 33 -0.51 -6.90 -0.37
CA ILE A 33 -0.78 -5.47 -0.21
C ILE A 33 -0.82 -4.82 -1.59
N ASP A 34 -1.94 -4.17 -1.91
CA ASP A 34 -2.18 -3.46 -3.17
C ASP A 34 -2.00 -4.33 -4.44
N GLY A 35 -2.77 -5.43 -4.52
CA GLY A 35 -2.79 -6.37 -5.64
C GLY A 35 -3.53 -5.85 -6.88
N GLY A 36 -3.06 -4.75 -7.48
CA GLY A 36 -3.80 -4.04 -8.52
C GLY A 36 -3.52 -4.45 -9.97
N GLY A 37 -2.51 -5.29 -10.22
CA GLY A 37 -2.14 -5.77 -11.55
C GLY A 37 -1.41 -7.11 -11.53
N ASP A 38 -1.24 -7.71 -12.72
CA ASP A 38 -0.39 -8.89 -12.97
C ASP A 38 -0.61 -10.07 -12.01
N SER A 39 -1.85 -10.25 -11.55
CA SER A 39 -2.24 -11.28 -10.57
C SER A 39 -1.80 -12.69 -10.94
N SER A 40 -1.83 -13.08 -12.22
CA SER A 40 -1.35 -14.40 -12.65
C SER A 40 0.14 -14.62 -12.36
N ARG A 41 0.98 -13.59 -12.56
CA ARG A 41 2.42 -13.64 -12.25
C ARG A 41 2.63 -13.78 -10.74
N ILE A 42 1.89 -13.00 -9.95
CA ILE A 42 1.99 -13.03 -8.49
C ILE A 42 1.52 -14.40 -7.95
N ILE A 43 0.38 -14.90 -8.42
CA ILE A 43 -0.17 -16.21 -8.02
C ILE A 43 0.80 -17.35 -8.38
N GLU A 44 1.36 -17.36 -9.60
CA GLU A 44 2.31 -18.39 -10.02
C GLU A 44 3.57 -18.41 -9.14
N TRP A 45 4.07 -17.22 -8.76
CA TRP A 45 5.19 -17.10 -7.84
C TRP A 45 4.84 -17.58 -6.42
N ILE A 46 3.69 -17.18 -5.87
CA ILE A 46 3.26 -17.57 -4.52
C ILE A 46 3.02 -19.08 -4.45
N ASP A 47 2.24 -19.64 -5.38
CA ASP A 47 1.69 -20.98 -5.28
C ASP A 47 2.66 -22.06 -5.78
N SER A 48 3.46 -21.74 -6.79
CA SER A 48 4.37 -22.70 -7.44
C SER A 48 5.85 -22.39 -7.21
N GLY A 49 6.18 -21.23 -6.65
CA GLY A 49 7.58 -20.78 -6.52
C GLY A 49 8.26 -20.52 -7.86
N LEU A 50 7.48 -20.32 -8.94
CA LEU A 50 8.01 -20.08 -10.28
C LEU A 50 8.07 -18.59 -10.60
N GLY A 51 9.18 -18.16 -11.19
CA GLY A 51 9.45 -16.74 -11.45
C GLY A 51 10.15 -16.06 -10.28
N GLU A 52 10.29 -14.74 -10.37
CA GLU A 52 11.01 -13.93 -9.39
C GLU A 52 10.27 -12.61 -9.14
N PRO A 53 10.32 -12.07 -7.90
CA PRO A 53 9.89 -10.70 -7.64
C PRO A 53 10.87 -9.70 -8.27
N ASP A 54 10.43 -8.46 -8.45
CA ASP A 54 11.27 -7.40 -9.01
C ASP A 54 12.26 -6.84 -7.96
N HIS A 55 11.90 -6.97 -6.68
CA HIS A 55 12.76 -6.66 -5.54
C HIS A 55 12.35 -7.51 -4.33
N GLU A 56 13.30 -7.86 -3.47
CA GLU A 56 13.04 -8.68 -2.29
C GLU A 56 13.89 -8.20 -1.10
N ILE A 57 13.26 -8.13 0.07
CA ILE A 57 13.91 -7.91 1.36
C ILE A 57 13.74 -9.20 2.18
N GLY A 58 14.83 -9.68 2.78
CA GLY A 58 14.87 -11.00 3.41
C GLY A 58 14.85 -12.12 2.37
N SER A 59 14.58 -13.35 2.82
CA SER A 59 14.46 -14.51 1.92
C SER A 59 13.55 -15.56 2.55
N TYR A 60 12.67 -16.16 1.76
CA TYR A 60 11.87 -17.30 2.21
C TYR A 60 11.67 -18.31 1.07
N LEU A 61 12.08 -19.56 1.31
CA LEU A 61 12.07 -20.65 0.32
C LEU A 61 10.95 -21.67 0.57
N GLY A 62 10.14 -21.48 1.63
CA GLY A 62 9.06 -22.38 1.96
C GLY A 62 7.78 -22.10 1.17
N GLU A 63 6.77 -22.93 1.42
CA GLU A 63 5.42 -22.73 0.88
C GLU A 63 4.80 -21.46 1.46
N ARG A 64 4.14 -20.68 0.61
CA ARG A 64 3.43 -19.46 1.01
C ARG A 64 1.94 -19.74 1.10
N LYS A 65 1.34 -19.35 2.21
CA LYS A 65 -0.10 -19.46 2.44
C LYS A 65 -0.68 -18.05 2.52
N VAL A 66 -1.40 -17.61 1.50
CA VAL A 66 -2.05 -16.29 1.53
C VAL A 66 -3.18 -16.32 2.56
N VAL A 67 -3.15 -15.38 3.51
CA VAL A 67 -4.13 -15.27 4.61
C VAL A 67 -4.84 -13.92 4.66
N ALA A 68 -4.33 -12.91 3.96
CA ALA A 68 -5.01 -11.61 3.86
C ALA A 68 -4.71 -10.90 2.54
N LEU A 69 -5.73 -10.18 2.06
CA LEU A 69 -5.66 -9.21 0.97
C LEU A 69 -6.02 -7.85 1.55
N ILE A 70 -5.11 -6.89 1.49
CA ILE A 70 -5.28 -5.58 2.13
C ILE A 70 -4.84 -4.46 1.18
N ASN A 71 -5.49 -3.30 1.21
CA ASN A 71 -5.14 -2.17 0.33
C ASN A 71 -4.87 -0.88 1.11
N THR A 72 -3.91 -0.10 0.64
CA THR A 72 -3.65 1.26 1.12
C THR A 72 -4.75 2.21 0.69
N HIS A 73 -5.21 2.09 -0.56
CA HIS A 73 -6.29 2.87 -1.15
C HIS A 73 -6.86 2.16 -2.39
N ALA A 74 -7.93 2.72 -2.97
CA ALA A 74 -8.72 2.06 -4.01
C ALA A 74 -8.56 2.60 -5.44
N HIS A 75 -7.42 3.22 -5.80
CA HIS A 75 -7.16 3.45 -7.22
C HIS A 75 -7.01 2.13 -7.97
N PHE A 76 -7.28 2.19 -9.27
CA PHE A 76 -7.47 1.00 -10.09
C PHE A 76 -6.18 0.20 -10.28
N ASP A 77 -5.03 0.84 -10.20
CA ASP A 77 -3.72 0.22 -10.29
C ASP A 77 -3.24 -0.38 -8.96
N HIS A 78 -3.93 -0.07 -7.86
CA HIS A 78 -3.76 -0.72 -6.55
C HIS A 78 -4.81 -1.81 -6.28
N SER A 79 -6.01 -1.69 -6.86
CA SER A 79 -7.17 -2.54 -6.53
C SER A 79 -7.77 -3.31 -7.71
N GLY A 80 -7.35 -3.02 -8.95
CA GLY A 80 -8.01 -3.49 -10.17
C GLY A 80 -8.01 -5.01 -10.35
N HIS A 81 -7.00 -5.70 -9.83
CA HIS A 81 -6.89 -7.17 -9.90
C HIS A 81 -7.28 -7.87 -8.59
N ILE A 82 -7.77 -7.14 -7.57
CA ILE A 82 -8.29 -7.74 -6.35
C ILE A 82 -9.39 -8.77 -6.62
N PRO A 83 -10.33 -8.59 -7.58
CA PRO A 83 -11.32 -9.63 -7.90
C PRO A 83 -10.69 -11.00 -8.23
N TYR A 84 -9.60 -11.02 -8.99
CA TYR A 84 -8.91 -12.27 -9.34
C TYR A 84 -8.21 -12.89 -8.14
N LEU A 85 -7.56 -12.08 -7.30
CA LEU A 85 -6.88 -12.57 -6.10
C LEU A 85 -7.89 -13.12 -5.07
N LYS A 86 -9.04 -12.46 -4.91
CA LYS A 86 -10.13 -12.93 -4.04
C LYS A 86 -10.73 -14.24 -4.53
N GLU A 87 -11.00 -14.36 -5.83
CA GLU A 87 -11.52 -15.59 -6.41
C GLU A 87 -10.54 -16.75 -6.20
N HIS A 88 -9.26 -16.53 -6.46
CA HIS A 88 -8.23 -17.55 -6.35
C HIS A 88 -7.98 -18.01 -4.91
N TYR A 89 -7.80 -17.07 -3.97
CA TYR A 89 -7.47 -17.39 -2.57
C TYR A 89 -8.69 -17.56 -1.67
N SER A 90 -9.90 -17.23 -2.13
CA SER A 90 -11.15 -17.26 -1.34
C SER A 90 -11.03 -16.47 -0.02
N LEU A 91 -10.52 -15.25 -0.11
CA LEU A 91 -10.30 -14.37 1.03
C LEU A 91 -11.13 -13.09 0.97
N ASP A 92 -11.52 -12.61 2.15
CA ASP A 92 -12.06 -11.27 2.33
C ASP A 92 -10.99 -10.21 2.04
N TRP A 93 -11.45 -9.04 1.60
CA TRP A 93 -10.60 -7.91 1.32
C TRP A 93 -10.81 -6.79 2.32
N TRP A 94 -9.70 -6.20 2.77
CA TRP A 94 -9.71 -5.06 3.67
C TRP A 94 -9.36 -3.76 2.95
N LEU A 95 -10.19 -2.75 3.19
CA LEU A 95 -10.05 -1.40 2.65
C LEU A 95 -10.73 -0.42 3.60
N HIS A 96 -10.18 0.79 3.73
CA HIS A 96 -10.86 1.85 4.49
C HIS A 96 -12.19 2.25 3.81
N LYS A 97 -13.27 2.31 4.59
CA LYS A 97 -14.64 2.57 4.10
C LYS A 97 -14.80 3.84 3.25
N ASP A 98 -14.01 4.88 3.52
CA ASP A 98 -14.09 6.15 2.77
C ASP A 98 -13.62 6.02 1.31
N ASP A 99 -12.96 4.92 0.96
CA ASP A 99 -12.56 4.59 -0.41
C ASP A 99 -13.57 3.66 -1.12
N PHE A 100 -14.69 3.27 -0.49
CA PHE A 100 -15.71 2.42 -1.16
C PHE A 100 -16.29 3.05 -2.42
N PHE A 101 -16.45 4.38 -2.44
CA PHE A 101 -16.86 5.07 -3.66
C PHE A 101 -15.80 4.97 -4.75
N LEU A 102 -14.53 5.19 -4.41
CA LEU A 102 -13.41 5.12 -5.35
C LEU A 102 -13.23 3.69 -5.89
N GLN A 103 -13.32 2.69 -5.02
CA GLN A 103 -13.36 1.26 -5.35
C GLN A 103 -14.43 0.96 -6.42
N SER A 104 -15.66 1.46 -6.25
CA SER A 104 -16.74 1.24 -7.22
C SER A 104 -16.42 1.77 -8.63
N LEU A 105 -15.49 2.74 -8.72
CA LEU A 105 -15.06 3.36 -9.96
C LEU A 105 -13.79 2.73 -10.54
N ALA A 106 -13.16 1.72 -9.92
CA ALA A 106 -11.87 1.18 -10.34
C ALA A 106 -11.89 0.72 -11.81
N GLN A 107 -12.88 -0.08 -12.21
CA GLN A 107 -13.03 -0.54 -13.59
C GLN A 107 -13.22 0.61 -14.58
N GLN A 108 -14.12 1.56 -14.27
CA GLN A 108 -14.39 2.70 -15.14
C GLN A 108 -13.14 3.59 -15.26
N SER A 109 -12.40 3.79 -14.17
CA SER A 109 -11.18 4.59 -14.13
C SER A 109 -10.08 3.93 -14.95
N GLY A 110 -9.84 2.63 -14.77
CA GLY A 110 -8.87 1.88 -15.57
C GLY A 110 -9.14 1.94 -17.07
N ARG A 111 -10.42 1.87 -17.50
CA ARG A 111 -10.80 2.03 -18.91
C ARG A 111 -10.38 3.36 -19.51
N ARG A 112 -10.41 4.46 -18.74
CA ARG A 112 -9.97 5.79 -19.22
C ARG A 112 -8.46 5.82 -19.51
N TRP A 113 -7.70 4.94 -18.87
CA TRP A 113 -6.26 4.77 -19.05
C TRP A 113 -5.91 3.59 -19.98
N GLY A 114 -6.90 2.99 -20.65
CA GLY A 114 -6.69 1.90 -21.61
C GLY A 114 -6.59 0.50 -20.97
N PHE A 115 -6.89 0.35 -19.69
CA PHE A 115 -6.89 -0.93 -19.01
C PHE A 115 -8.25 -1.63 -19.10
N SER A 116 -8.22 -2.95 -19.25
CA SER A 116 -9.40 -3.82 -19.15
C SER A 116 -9.37 -4.54 -17.81
N LEU A 117 -10.21 -4.08 -16.88
CA LEU A 117 -10.30 -4.62 -15.52
C LEU A 117 -11.62 -5.39 -15.33
N PRO A 118 -11.65 -6.38 -14.41
CA PRO A 118 -12.88 -7.06 -14.01
C PRO A 118 -13.87 -6.11 -13.32
N GLU A 119 -15.05 -6.62 -12.96
CA GLU A 119 -15.95 -5.89 -12.07
C GLU A 119 -15.26 -5.65 -10.72
N PRO A 120 -15.27 -4.42 -10.16
CA PRO A 120 -14.58 -4.16 -8.91
C PRO A 120 -15.09 -5.05 -7.78
N ALA A 121 -14.16 -5.56 -6.97
CA ALA A 121 -14.52 -6.29 -5.76
C ALA A 121 -15.16 -5.35 -4.74
N VAL A 122 -15.92 -5.91 -3.81
CA VAL A 122 -16.36 -5.20 -2.61
C VAL A 122 -15.49 -5.62 -1.44
N ALA A 123 -14.96 -4.67 -0.68
CA ALA A 123 -14.29 -4.95 0.57
C ALA A 123 -15.32 -5.34 1.65
N GLU A 124 -15.07 -6.45 2.32
CA GLU A 124 -15.93 -6.95 3.42
C GLU A 124 -15.52 -6.33 4.76
N ASN A 125 -14.26 -5.96 4.89
CA ASN A 125 -13.69 -5.50 6.14
C ASN A 125 -13.11 -4.09 5.99
N THR A 126 -13.19 -3.33 7.09
CA THR A 126 -12.65 -1.96 7.20
C THR A 126 -11.86 -1.85 8.49
N TRP A 127 -11.01 -0.83 8.54
CA TRP A 127 -10.27 -0.42 9.73
C TRP A 127 -10.37 1.10 9.89
N GLU A 128 -9.90 1.58 11.03
CA GLU A 128 -9.81 2.99 11.37
C GLU A 128 -8.37 3.35 11.77
N HIS A 129 -8.10 4.64 11.89
CA HIS A 129 -6.81 5.13 12.38
C HIS A 129 -6.49 4.60 13.79
N GLY A 130 -5.29 4.04 13.94
CA GLY A 130 -4.76 3.55 15.22
C GLY A 130 -5.15 2.11 15.53
N ASP A 131 -5.95 1.47 14.69
CA ASP A 131 -6.21 0.03 14.80
C ASP A 131 -4.92 -0.77 14.57
N VAL A 132 -4.79 -1.88 15.28
CA VAL A 132 -3.73 -2.88 15.05
C VAL A 132 -4.39 -4.19 14.68
N HIS A 133 -4.14 -4.64 13.46
CA HIS A 133 -4.67 -5.90 12.95
C HIS A 133 -3.57 -6.95 12.84
N THR A 134 -3.90 -8.20 13.20
CA THR A 134 -2.98 -9.33 13.07
C THR A 134 -3.38 -10.19 11.88
N PHE A 135 -2.46 -10.36 10.93
CA PHE A 135 -2.60 -11.25 9.79
C PHE A 135 -1.41 -12.20 9.74
N GLY A 136 -1.64 -13.50 9.87
CA GLY A 136 -0.56 -14.49 9.79
C GLY A 136 0.54 -14.34 10.85
N GLY A 137 0.16 -13.90 12.06
CA GLY A 137 1.10 -13.54 13.14
C GLY A 137 1.78 -12.18 13.01
N MET A 138 1.65 -11.50 11.86
CA MET A 138 2.20 -10.17 11.61
C MET A 138 1.23 -9.09 12.07
N GLU A 139 1.73 -8.08 12.78
CA GLU A 139 0.91 -6.96 13.26
C GLU A 139 1.07 -5.74 12.36
N PHE A 140 -0.05 -5.23 11.87
CA PHE A 140 -0.15 -4.04 11.05
C PHE A 140 -0.89 -2.95 11.83
N GLU A 141 -0.18 -1.87 12.16
CA GLU A 141 -0.79 -0.63 12.64
C GLU A 141 -1.32 0.17 11.45
N ILE A 142 -2.58 0.59 11.54
CA ILE A 142 -3.29 1.31 10.49
C ILE A 142 -3.16 2.81 10.72
N LEU A 143 -2.54 3.50 9.77
CA LEU A 143 -2.40 4.95 9.79
C LEU A 143 -3.26 5.56 8.69
N HIS A 144 -4.50 5.96 9.00
CA HIS A 144 -5.31 6.74 8.06
C HIS A 144 -4.63 8.06 7.71
N THR A 145 -4.33 8.23 6.42
CA THR A 145 -3.57 9.34 5.84
C THR A 145 -4.32 9.90 4.62
N PRO A 146 -5.53 10.46 4.81
CA PRO A 146 -6.31 11.01 3.72
C PRO A 146 -5.60 12.20 3.07
N GLY A 147 -5.95 12.46 1.82
CA GLY A 147 -5.49 13.62 1.06
C GLY A 147 -5.06 13.26 -0.36
N HIS A 148 -4.49 12.07 -0.60
CA HIS A 148 -4.42 11.50 -1.94
C HIS A 148 -5.79 10.93 -2.36
N THR A 149 -6.35 10.09 -1.49
CA THR A 149 -7.76 9.65 -1.49
C THR A 149 -8.40 9.94 -0.13
N LEU A 150 -9.73 9.80 -0.03
CA LEU A 150 -10.44 9.96 1.26
C LEU A 150 -10.15 8.82 2.24
N GLY A 151 -10.00 7.59 1.74
CA GLY A 151 -9.73 6.39 2.52
C GLY A 151 -8.25 5.98 2.59
N GLY A 152 -7.34 6.76 2.02
CA GLY A 152 -5.92 6.41 1.96
C GLY A 152 -5.34 6.11 3.33
N CYS A 153 -4.67 4.97 3.46
CA CYS A 153 -4.02 4.51 4.69
C CYS A 153 -2.57 4.09 4.40
N CYS A 154 -1.66 4.42 5.30
CA CYS A 154 -0.38 3.73 5.39
C CYS A 154 -0.52 2.54 6.35
N LEU A 155 0.09 1.41 6.00
CA LEU A 155 0.04 0.17 6.78
C LEU A 155 1.44 -0.07 7.35
N ARG A 156 1.60 0.02 8.67
CA ARG A 156 2.89 -0.16 9.33
C ARG A 156 3.00 -1.57 9.88
N LEU A 157 3.85 -2.39 9.27
CA LEU A 157 4.25 -3.68 9.79
C LEU A 157 5.26 -3.50 10.94
N ILE A 158 4.92 -4.01 12.11
CA ILE A 158 5.77 -3.95 13.32
C ILE A 158 6.74 -5.13 13.35
N VAL A 159 8.05 -4.83 13.37
CA VAL A 159 9.15 -5.81 13.33
C VAL A 159 9.89 -5.85 14.66
N ASN A 160 10.21 -7.04 15.17
CA ASN A 160 10.88 -7.19 16.46
C ASN A 160 12.39 -6.97 16.41
N ASP A 161 13.03 -7.39 15.31
CA ASP A 161 14.48 -7.54 15.18
C ASP A 161 15.08 -6.58 14.13
N GLY A 162 14.36 -5.51 13.77
CA GLY A 162 14.75 -4.56 12.75
C GLY A 162 13.85 -3.31 12.70
N PRO A 163 14.05 -2.44 11.70
CA PRO A 163 13.16 -1.31 11.47
C PRO A 163 11.78 -1.79 11.02
N ASP A 164 10.75 -1.04 11.38
CA ASP A 164 9.41 -1.26 10.86
C ASP A 164 9.31 -0.94 9.36
N HIS A 165 8.33 -1.55 8.70
CA HIS A 165 8.04 -1.33 7.29
C HIS A 165 6.70 -0.62 7.13
N LEU A 166 6.71 0.55 6.51
CA LEU A 166 5.53 1.36 6.22
C LEU A 166 5.14 1.23 4.74
N PHE A 167 4.07 0.49 4.46
CA PHE A 167 3.45 0.45 3.13
C PHE A 167 2.59 1.70 2.97
N ALA A 168 3.14 2.71 2.29
CA ALA A 168 2.59 4.06 2.28
C ALA A 168 1.55 4.30 1.18
N GLY A 169 1.41 3.34 0.25
CA GLY A 169 0.64 3.55 -0.98
C GLY A 169 1.05 4.86 -1.63
N ASP A 170 0.07 5.66 -1.99
CA ASP A 170 0.28 6.95 -2.64
C ASP A 170 0.27 8.13 -1.67
N THR A 171 0.65 7.91 -0.41
CA THR A 171 0.78 8.99 0.58
C THR A 171 2.13 9.70 0.46
N LEU A 172 3.23 8.94 0.55
CA LEU A 172 4.60 9.45 0.63
C LEU A 172 5.50 8.68 -0.33
N PHE A 173 6.30 9.40 -1.12
CA PHE A 173 7.25 8.84 -2.08
C PHE A 173 8.66 9.35 -1.78
N GLN A 174 9.69 8.74 -2.38
CA GLN A 174 11.04 9.30 -2.31
C GLN A 174 11.08 10.70 -2.92
N GLY A 175 11.33 11.73 -2.11
CA GLY A 175 11.41 13.11 -2.55
C GLY A 175 10.11 13.69 -3.14
N SER A 176 8.96 13.05 -2.91
CA SER A 176 7.66 13.48 -3.43
C SER A 176 6.51 13.02 -2.54
N ILE A 177 5.27 13.34 -2.92
CA ILE A 177 4.03 12.95 -2.25
C ILE A 177 2.98 12.53 -3.29
N GLY A 178 1.90 11.92 -2.82
CA GLY A 178 0.71 11.63 -3.62
C GLY A 178 0.14 12.85 -4.35
N ARG A 179 -0.37 12.62 -5.56
CA ARG A 179 -1.15 13.63 -6.28
C ARG A 179 -2.52 13.82 -5.64
N THR A 180 -3.04 15.03 -5.60
CA THR A 180 -4.36 15.31 -4.98
C THR A 180 -5.40 15.82 -5.99
N ASP A 181 -5.10 15.77 -7.28
CA ASP A 181 -5.90 16.31 -8.38
C ASP A 181 -6.65 15.23 -9.18
N LEU A 182 -6.61 13.98 -8.72
CA LEU A 182 -7.25 12.87 -9.41
C LEU A 182 -8.78 12.91 -9.26
N PRO A 183 -9.55 12.78 -10.35
CA PRO A 183 -11.01 12.84 -10.30
C PRO A 183 -11.59 11.82 -9.32
N ASN A 184 -12.66 12.21 -8.62
CA ASN A 184 -13.45 11.35 -7.73
C ASN A 184 -12.67 10.72 -6.57
N SER A 185 -11.42 11.14 -6.33
CA SER A 185 -10.56 10.60 -5.26
C SER A 185 -10.77 11.34 -3.93
N GLY A 186 -11.30 12.57 -3.99
CA GLY A 186 -11.42 13.46 -2.83
C GLY A 186 -10.08 14.02 -2.35
N GLY A 187 -9.14 14.20 -3.28
CA GLY A 187 -7.80 14.68 -2.96
C GLY A 187 -7.78 16.10 -2.41
N ASP A 188 -6.93 16.31 -1.40
CA ASP A 188 -6.70 17.56 -0.69
C ASP A 188 -5.22 17.64 -0.27
N LEU A 189 -4.48 18.60 -0.84
CA LEU A 189 -3.05 18.77 -0.63
C LEU A 189 -2.73 19.19 0.81
N ASP A 190 -3.48 20.11 1.38
CA ASP A 190 -3.22 20.61 2.73
C ASP A 190 -3.52 19.52 3.76
N LEU A 191 -4.57 18.74 3.51
CA LEU A 191 -4.87 17.53 4.28
C LEU A 191 -3.75 16.50 4.19
N LEU A 192 -3.28 16.15 2.98
CA LEU A 192 -2.21 15.17 2.77
C LEU A 192 -0.93 15.59 3.52
N LEU A 193 -0.49 16.83 3.34
CA LEU A 193 0.70 17.37 3.98
C LEU A 193 0.58 17.39 5.50
N ARG A 194 -0.63 17.67 6.03
CA ARG A 194 -0.89 17.62 7.47
C ARG A 194 -0.86 16.19 7.99
N MET A 195 -1.47 15.23 7.28
CA MET A 195 -1.49 13.82 7.67
C MET A 195 -0.10 13.20 7.67
N ILE A 196 0.76 13.52 6.69
CA ILE A 196 2.15 13.06 6.71
C ILE A 196 2.87 13.55 7.98
N ARG A 197 2.71 14.83 8.34
CA ARG A 197 3.35 15.39 9.54
C ARG A 197 2.76 14.84 10.85
N GLU A 198 1.45 14.66 10.93
CA GLU A 198 0.80 14.21 12.16
C GLU A 198 0.92 12.71 12.37
N ARG A 199 0.95 11.91 11.28
CA ARG A 199 0.90 10.43 11.35
C ARG A 199 2.23 9.76 11.08
N LEU A 200 3.01 10.27 10.13
CA LEU A 200 4.26 9.62 9.73
C LEU A 200 5.48 10.21 10.43
N TRP A 201 5.49 11.51 10.75
CA TRP A 201 6.64 12.11 11.44
C TRP A 201 6.84 11.69 12.90
N PRO A 202 5.84 11.16 13.63
CA PRO A 202 6.11 10.52 14.91
C PRO A 202 6.84 9.17 14.81
N LEU A 203 6.86 8.54 13.63
CA LEU A 203 7.53 7.25 13.42
C LEU A 203 9.06 7.38 13.52
N ASP A 204 9.70 6.25 13.82
CA ASP A 204 11.16 6.14 13.89
C ASP A 204 11.81 6.55 12.57
N GLY A 205 13.00 7.15 12.64
CA GLY A 205 13.71 7.61 11.45
C GLY A 205 14.15 6.48 10.53
N GLU A 206 14.39 5.29 11.07
CA GLU A 206 14.82 4.11 10.34
C GLU A 206 13.65 3.34 9.71
N THR A 207 12.40 3.69 10.02
CA THR A 207 11.22 3.07 9.39
C THR A 207 11.32 3.15 7.86
N ILE A 208 11.31 1.99 7.22
CA ILE A 208 11.46 1.84 5.77
C ILE A 208 10.10 2.14 5.13
N VAL A 209 10.09 3.05 4.16
CA VAL A 209 8.88 3.45 3.45
C VAL A 209 8.83 2.72 2.12
N HIS A 210 7.74 1.97 1.94
CA HIS A 210 7.38 1.29 0.71
C HIS A 210 6.26 2.10 0.02
N PRO A 211 6.60 3.05 -0.88
CA PRO A 211 5.60 3.76 -1.67
C PRO A 211 4.87 2.87 -2.68
N GLY A 212 3.71 3.30 -3.13
CA GLY A 212 2.97 2.71 -4.25
C GLY A 212 3.72 2.79 -5.57
N HIS A 213 4.53 3.83 -5.77
CA HIS A 213 5.34 4.03 -6.97
C HIS A 213 6.76 4.52 -6.64
N GLY A 214 7.70 4.21 -7.54
CA GLY A 214 9.09 4.67 -7.43
C GLY A 214 9.93 3.84 -6.45
N PRO A 215 11.08 4.36 -5.99
CA PRO A 215 12.02 3.64 -5.13
C PRO A 215 11.63 3.69 -3.64
N LEU A 216 12.23 2.81 -2.83
CA LEU A 216 12.12 2.86 -1.36
C LEU A 216 12.81 4.10 -0.77
N THR A 217 12.39 4.49 0.43
CA THR A 217 13.02 5.55 1.23
C THR A 217 12.86 5.26 2.73
N THR A 218 13.23 6.18 3.61
CA THR A 218 12.97 6.09 5.06
C THR A 218 12.28 7.34 5.58
N ILE A 219 11.56 7.22 6.69
CA ILE A 219 10.94 8.36 7.36
C ILE A 219 11.98 9.44 7.69
N GLY A 220 13.16 9.04 8.19
CA GLY A 220 14.24 9.95 8.52
C GLY A 220 14.80 10.70 7.31
N HIS A 221 14.91 10.03 6.15
CA HIS A 221 15.35 10.66 4.91
C HIS A 221 14.32 11.70 4.44
N GLU A 222 13.04 11.31 4.32
CA GLU A 222 12.00 12.21 3.81
C GLU A 222 11.75 13.41 4.73
N LYS A 223 11.87 13.25 6.06
CA LYS A 223 11.85 14.37 7.01
C LYS A 223 12.90 15.44 6.72
N GLN A 224 14.06 15.04 6.22
CA GLN A 224 15.20 15.93 6.01
C GLN A 224 15.24 16.52 4.61
N THR A 225 14.80 15.76 3.60
CA THR A 225 15.09 16.06 2.20
C THR A 225 13.85 16.31 1.36
N ASN A 226 12.65 15.88 1.78
CA ASN A 226 11.47 15.96 0.92
C ASN A 226 11.04 17.41 0.68
N PRO A 227 11.07 17.90 -0.57
CA PRO A 227 10.85 19.31 -0.88
C PRO A 227 9.41 19.77 -0.62
N PHE A 228 8.44 18.86 -0.50
CA PHE A 228 7.03 19.18 -0.22
C PHE A 228 6.74 19.32 1.27
N LEU A 229 7.61 18.78 2.13
CA LEU A 229 7.36 18.64 3.56
C LEU A 229 8.18 19.63 4.40
N ASN A 230 9.14 20.31 3.79
CA ASN A 230 9.91 21.41 4.38
C ASN A 230 9.06 22.68 4.56
N ASP A 231 9.35 23.47 5.60
CA ASP A 231 8.60 24.67 6.00
C ASP A 231 8.44 25.74 4.89
N GLY A 232 9.27 25.68 3.84
CA GLY A 232 9.20 26.56 2.67
C GLY A 232 8.13 26.19 1.64
N TYR A 233 7.61 24.96 1.66
CA TYR A 233 6.56 24.52 0.74
C TYR A 233 5.20 24.96 1.27
N ARG A 234 4.82 26.18 0.94
CA ARG A 234 3.42 26.62 1.01
C ARG A 234 2.82 26.32 -0.35
N GLY A 235 1.87 25.37 -0.39
CA GLY A 235 1.09 25.11 -1.60
C GLY A 235 0.60 26.44 -2.19
N ARG A 236 0.54 26.53 -3.53
CA ARG A 236 -0.02 27.71 -4.21
C ARG A 236 -1.49 27.86 -3.80
N GLY A 237 -1.78 28.58 -2.71
CA GLY A 237 -3.15 28.79 -2.26
C GLY A 237 -3.41 29.05 -0.77
N ALA A 238 -2.41 29.02 0.12
CA ALA A 238 -2.65 29.38 1.52
C ALA A 238 -2.80 30.91 1.68
N TRP A 239 -4.04 31.39 1.58
CA TRP A 239 -4.41 32.76 1.94
C TRP A 239 -4.27 32.97 3.45
N LEU A 240 -3.74 34.15 3.80
CA LEU A 240 -3.91 34.82 5.09
C LEU A 240 -5.39 34.99 5.46
#